data_AF-A0A7S1QRR1-F1
#
_entry.id   AF-A0A7S1QRR1-F1
#
_cell.length_a   1.000
_cell.length_b   1.000
_cell.length_c   1.000
_cell.angle_alpha   90.00
_cell.angle_beta   90.00
_cell.angle_gamma   90.00
#
_symmetry.space_group_name_H-M   'P 1'
#
loop_
_entity.id
_entity.type
_entity.pdbx_description
1 polymer ?
#
loop_
_entity_poly.entity_id
_entity_poly.type
_entity_poly.pdbx_seq_one_letter_code
_entity_poly.pdbx_strand_id
1 'polypeptide(L)'
;PETGCNNVCDCNLHGTCALNNLTCRCDPGFTGAKCDRCVDGRAGPSCNVTCVHGATQGLECVCNFGWAGIGCDAQCPNGANGDVCSGHGNCMRSGACQCTSGYVGPACSCLDTVCKGENPLTECSAATGKCVCEPGRKSAVASDNDCSLCVDGWYGRLCNQFCPCNHRGTCDKDTGACKCY
;
A
#
# COMPACT_ATOMS: atom_id res chain seq x y z
N PRO A 1 50.63 -14.86 23.97
CA PRO A 1 49.91 -15.71 23.01
C PRO A 1 49.12 -16.78 23.76
N GLU A 2 47.85 -16.49 24.07
CA GLU A 2 46.90 -17.48 24.56
C GLU A 2 45.74 -17.58 23.55
N THR A 3 45.93 -18.46 22.57
CA THR A 3 44.92 -18.92 21.62
C THR A 3 44.30 -20.20 22.20
N GLY A 4 43.01 -20.18 22.55
CA GLY A 4 42.35 -21.33 23.19
C GLY A 4 40.82 -21.29 23.20
N CYS A 5 40.21 -21.53 22.03
CA CYS A 5 38.85 -22.04 21.79
C CYS A 5 37.61 -21.26 22.29
N ASN A 6 37.25 -20.16 21.61
CA ASN A 6 35.87 -19.66 21.57
C ASN A 6 34.98 -20.52 20.63
N ASN A 7 34.92 -21.83 20.86
CA ASN A 7 33.95 -22.72 20.18
C ASN A 7 32.67 -22.81 21.01
N VAL A 8 32.08 -21.66 21.34
CA VAL A 8 30.72 -21.61 21.89
C VAL A 8 29.79 -21.80 20.70
N CYS A 9 28.90 -22.81 20.70
CA CYS A 9 27.91 -22.87 19.63
C CYS A 9 27.06 -21.60 19.69
N ASP A 10 27.02 -20.88 18.58
CA ASP A 10 26.07 -19.79 18.38
C ASP A 10 24.78 -20.36 17.79
N CYS A 11 23.82 -20.62 18.67
CA CYS A 11 22.47 -21.09 18.31
C CYS A 11 21.47 -19.93 18.21
N ASN A 12 21.94 -18.69 18.02
CA ASN A 12 21.12 -17.48 17.90
C ASN A 12 20.09 -17.29 19.04
N LEU A 13 20.36 -17.83 20.23
CA LEU A 13 19.44 -17.83 21.39
C LEU A 13 18.12 -18.58 21.14
N HIS A 14 18.06 -19.42 20.10
CA HIS A 14 16.88 -20.19 19.70
C HIS A 14 17.15 -21.70 19.76
N GLY A 15 18.04 -22.10 20.67
CA GLY A 15 18.37 -23.49 20.88
C GLY A 15 19.48 -23.69 21.90
N THR A 16 19.76 -24.97 22.16
CA THR A 16 20.79 -25.41 23.10
C THR A 16 21.98 -26.04 22.37
N CYS A 17 23.21 -25.66 22.73
CA CYS A 17 24.45 -26.24 22.19
C CYS A 17 24.72 -27.63 22.78
N ALA A 18 24.89 -28.63 21.93
CA ALA A 18 25.37 -29.95 22.30
C ALA A 18 26.92 -29.92 22.39
N LEU A 19 27.46 -29.99 23.62
CA LEU A 19 28.89 -29.81 23.91
C LEU A 19 29.81 -30.88 23.30
N ASN A 20 29.26 -32.02 22.92
CA ASN A 20 30.00 -33.18 22.41
C ASN A 20 30.34 -33.08 20.92
N ASN A 21 29.54 -32.38 20.12
CA ASN A 21 29.71 -32.30 18.67
C ASN A 21 29.51 -30.88 18.09
N LEU A 22 29.34 -29.87 18.96
CA LEU A 22 29.13 -28.47 18.60
C LEU A 22 27.92 -28.25 17.68
N THR A 23 26.86 -29.05 17.85
CA THR A 23 25.60 -28.88 17.10
C THR A 23 24.54 -28.17 17.93
N CYS A 24 23.73 -27.33 17.28
CA CYS A 24 22.59 -26.69 17.91
C CYS A 24 21.37 -27.60 17.85
N ARG A 25 20.73 -27.80 19.00
CA ARG A 25 19.39 -28.36 19.10
C ARG A 25 18.40 -27.20 19.23
N CYS A 26 17.64 -26.96 18.16
CA CYS A 26 16.75 -25.80 18.08
C CYS A 26 15.49 -25.94 18.93
N ASP A 27 15.01 -24.80 19.41
CA ASP A 27 13.71 -24.66 20.07
C ASP A 27 12.56 -24.90 19.07
N PRO A 28 11.36 -25.24 19.54
CA PRO A 28 10.21 -25.47 18.67
C PRO A 28 9.94 -24.29 17.73
N GLY A 29 9.85 -24.57 16.43
CA GLY A 29 9.61 -23.56 15.38
C GLY A 29 10.88 -23.02 14.72
N PHE A 30 12.06 -23.29 15.28
CA PHE A 30 13.36 -22.93 14.70
C PHE A 30 14.05 -24.12 14.03
N THR A 31 14.87 -23.84 13.03
CA THR A 31 15.63 -24.82 12.26
C THR A 31 16.94 -24.23 11.72
N GLY A 32 17.75 -25.07 11.06
CA GLY A 32 19.07 -24.71 10.56
C GLY A 32 20.18 -25.10 11.55
N ALA A 33 21.43 -25.10 11.06
CA ALA A 33 22.59 -25.51 11.86
C ALA A 33 22.84 -24.62 13.08
N LYS A 34 22.36 -23.36 13.02
CA LYS A 34 22.50 -22.35 14.07
C LYS A 34 21.16 -21.88 14.64
N CYS A 35 20.05 -22.54 14.32
CA CYS A 35 18.71 -22.14 14.73
C CYS A 35 18.34 -20.70 14.31
N ASP A 36 18.85 -20.28 13.16
CA ASP A 36 18.72 -18.93 12.58
C ASP A 36 17.57 -18.82 11.58
N ARG A 37 16.77 -19.88 11.43
CA ARG A 37 15.68 -19.96 10.46
C ARG A 37 14.42 -20.46 11.13
N CYS A 38 13.28 -20.07 10.61
CA CYS A 38 12.00 -20.67 10.98
C CYS A 38 11.75 -21.94 10.17
N VAL A 39 10.95 -22.85 10.74
CA VAL A 39 10.37 -23.98 10.01
C VAL A 39 9.46 -23.49 8.88
N ASP A 40 9.25 -24.35 7.88
CA ASP A 40 8.45 -24.02 6.70
C ASP A 40 7.03 -23.54 7.09
N GLY A 41 6.60 -22.43 6.48
CA GLY A 41 5.32 -21.78 6.74
C GLY A 41 5.32 -20.82 7.95
N ARG A 42 6.45 -20.65 8.63
CA ARG A 42 6.61 -19.70 9.75
C ARG A 42 7.66 -18.63 9.47
N ALA A 43 7.51 -17.47 10.10
CA ALA A 43 8.45 -16.35 10.02
C ALA A 43 8.39 -15.47 11.28
N GLY A 44 9.25 -14.46 11.29
CA GLY A 44 9.40 -13.48 12.36
C GLY A 44 10.47 -13.87 13.38
N PRO A 45 10.87 -12.93 14.26
CA PRO A 45 11.91 -13.16 15.28
C PRO A 45 11.60 -14.28 16.27
N SER A 46 10.33 -14.70 16.35
CA SER A 46 9.87 -15.78 17.23
C SER A 46 9.15 -16.89 16.47
N CYS A 47 9.27 -16.92 15.13
CA CYS A 47 8.62 -17.90 14.26
C CYS A 47 7.11 -18.06 14.48
N ASN A 48 6.43 -16.98 14.89
CA ASN A 48 5.00 -16.96 15.21
C ASN A 48 4.14 -16.36 14.08
N VAL A 49 4.74 -15.74 13.07
CA VAL A 49 4.05 -15.25 11.88
C VAL A 49 3.83 -16.43 10.95
N THR A 50 2.60 -16.60 10.46
CA THR A 50 2.29 -17.62 9.46
C THR A 50 2.39 -17.02 8.07
N CYS A 51 3.12 -17.68 7.17
CA CYS A 51 3.14 -17.30 5.76
C CYS A 51 1.90 -17.88 5.06
N VAL A 52 0.84 -17.07 4.90
CA VAL A 52 -0.44 -17.53 4.35
C VAL A 52 -0.34 -17.77 2.85
N HIS A 53 0.09 -16.75 2.10
CA HIS A 53 0.30 -16.83 0.64
C HIS A 53 1.77 -16.59 0.28
N GLY A 54 2.65 -17.41 0.85
CA GLY A 54 4.08 -17.29 0.61
C GLY A 54 4.86 -18.46 1.20
N ALA A 55 6.18 -18.36 1.14
CA ALA A 55 7.10 -19.35 1.67
C ALA A 55 8.07 -18.72 2.68
N THR A 56 8.53 -19.54 3.63
CA THR A 56 9.55 -19.13 4.61
C THR A 56 10.91 -19.02 3.95
N GLN A 57 11.58 -17.88 4.15
CA GLN A 57 12.98 -17.69 3.82
C GLN A 57 13.73 -17.09 5.01
N GLY A 58 14.47 -17.94 5.73
CA GLY A 58 15.14 -17.53 6.96
C GLY A 58 14.13 -17.19 8.05
N LEU A 59 14.03 -15.91 8.40
CA LEU A 59 13.07 -15.36 9.38
C LEU A 59 11.97 -14.53 8.73
N GLU A 60 11.87 -14.51 7.40
CA GLU A 60 10.87 -13.70 6.68
C GLU A 60 9.95 -14.57 5.82
N CYS A 61 8.73 -14.07 5.57
CA CYS A 61 7.90 -14.61 4.50
C CYS A 61 8.25 -13.93 3.18
N VAL A 62 8.46 -14.76 2.15
CA VAL A 62 8.52 -14.32 0.75
C VAL A 62 7.14 -14.55 0.15
N CYS A 63 6.45 -13.47 -0.15
CA CYS A 63 5.07 -13.52 -0.64
C CYS A 63 4.99 -13.92 -2.10
N ASN A 64 3.93 -14.67 -2.42
CA ASN A 64 3.53 -14.92 -3.80
C ASN A 64 3.11 -13.60 -4.45
N PHE A 65 3.17 -13.54 -5.79
CA PHE A 65 2.75 -12.36 -6.55
C PHE A 65 1.32 -11.92 -6.18
N GLY A 66 1.14 -10.64 -5.88
CA GLY A 66 -0.14 -10.06 -5.46
C GLY A 66 -0.44 -10.09 -3.96
N TRP A 67 0.43 -10.69 -3.15
CA TRP A 67 0.30 -10.74 -1.70
C TRP A 67 1.41 -9.96 -1.02
N ALA A 68 1.09 -9.41 0.13
CA ALA A 68 1.93 -8.51 0.90
C ALA A 68 1.66 -8.65 2.40
N GLY A 69 2.37 -7.86 3.20
CA GLY A 69 2.38 -7.98 4.65
C GLY A 69 3.45 -8.94 5.15
N ILE A 70 3.71 -8.88 6.46
CA ILE A 70 4.72 -9.72 7.10
C ILE A 70 4.38 -11.22 7.04
N GLY A 71 3.09 -11.56 6.99
CA GLY A 71 2.57 -12.93 6.85
C GLY A 71 2.01 -13.26 5.48
N CYS A 72 2.16 -12.38 4.48
CA CYS A 72 1.55 -12.56 3.16
C CYS A 72 0.02 -12.76 3.23
N ASP A 73 -0.61 -12.04 4.16
CA ASP A 73 -2.03 -12.09 4.51
C ASP A 73 -2.84 -10.92 3.93
N ALA A 74 -2.16 -9.90 3.39
CA ALA A 74 -2.79 -8.78 2.71
C ALA A 74 -2.70 -8.95 1.19
N GLN A 75 -3.84 -8.86 0.51
CA GLN A 75 -3.87 -8.82 -0.96
C GLN A 75 -3.63 -7.38 -1.43
N CYS A 76 -2.79 -7.21 -2.44
CA CYS A 76 -2.63 -5.91 -3.10
C CYS A 76 -3.90 -5.49 -3.86
N PRO A 77 -4.13 -4.18 -4.04
CA PRO A 77 -5.27 -3.68 -4.81
C PRO A 77 -5.29 -4.24 -6.23
N ASN A 78 -6.45 -4.74 -6.66
CA ASN A 78 -6.68 -5.18 -8.03
C ASN A 78 -7.37 -4.09 -8.85
N GLY A 79 -7.10 -4.05 -10.14
CA GLY A 79 -7.87 -3.26 -11.10
C GLY A 79 -9.22 -3.89 -11.41
N ALA A 80 -10.04 -3.21 -12.22
CA ALA A 80 -11.36 -3.73 -12.63
C ALA A 80 -11.29 -5.08 -13.39
N ASN A 81 -10.18 -5.36 -14.06
CA ASN A 81 -9.96 -6.61 -14.77
C ASN A 81 -9.44 -7.75 -13.85
N GLY A 82 -9.28 -7.49 -12.56
CA GLY A 82 -8.73 -8.44 -11.59
C GLY A 82 -7.20 -8.49 -11.52
N ASP A 83 -6.51 -7.78 -12.41
CA ASP A 83 -5.05 -7.71 -12.41
C ASP A 83 -4.53 -6.95 -11.17
N VAL A 84 -3.54 -7.52 -10.50
CA VAL A 84 -2.82 -6.89 -9.38
C VAL A 84 -2.21 -5.58 -9.86
N CYS A 85 -2.48 -4.50 -9.13
CA CYS A 85 -2.05 -3.14 -9.50
C CYS A 85 -2.44 -2.78 -10.94
N SER A 86 -3.58 -3.30 -11.43
CA SER A 86 -4.09 -3.14 -12.79
C SER A 86 -3.09 -3.52 -13.90
N GLY A 87 -2.07 -4.32 -13.59
CA GLY A 87 -0.97 -4.62 -14.50
C GLY A 87 -0.01 -3.44 -14.75
N HIS A 88 -0.16 -2.34 -14.01
CA HIS A 88 0.57 -1.09 -14.19
C HIS A 88 1.42 -0.71 -12.97
N GLY A 89 1.70 -1.65 -12.08
CA GLY A 89 2.54 -1.41 -10.92
C GLY A 89 3.06 -2.70 -10.29
N ASN A 90 3.94 -2.53 -9.30
CA ASN A 90 4.44 -3.63 -8.49
C ASN A 90 3.79 -3.62 -7.11
N CYS A 91 3.44 -4.80 -6.61
CA CYS A 91 2.90 -4.99 -5.27
C CYS A 91 4.04 -4.91 -4.24
N MET A 92 4.02 -3.90 -3.38
CA MET A 92 5.05 -3.69 -2.35
C MET A 92 4.74 -4.50 -1.09
N ARG A 93 5.75 -4.78 -0.27
CA ARG A 93 5.58 -5.47 1.02
C ARG A 93 4.58 -4.78 1.96
N SER A 94 4.38 -3.46 1.81
CA SER A 94 3.38 -2.69 2.56
C SER A 94 1.92 -2.99 2.17
N GLY A 95 1.68 -3.71 1.07
CA GLY A 95 0.35 -3.91 0.49
C GLY A 95 -0.10 -2.79 -0.45
N ALA A 96 0.73 -1.77 -0.66
CA ALA A 96 0.47 -0.71 -1.63
C ALA A 96 1.06 -1.04 -3.00
N CYS A 97 0.41 -0.57 -4.07
CA CYS A 97 0.96 -0.63 -5.41
C CYS A 97 1.95 0.52 -5.65
N GLN A 98 3.16 0.18 -6.06
CA GLN A 98 4.09 1.13 -6.65
C GLN A 98 3.81 1.23 -8.15
N CYS A 99 3.19 2.34 -8.57
CA CYS A 99 2.77 2.51 -9.95
C CYS A 99 3.94 2.79 -10.90
N THR A 100 3.83 2.27 -12.11
CA THR A 100 4.69 2.63 -13.25
C THR A 100 4.45 4.10 -13.59
N SER A 101 5.47 4.76 -14.14
CA SER A 101 5.37 6.16 -14.56
C SER A 101 4.16 6.36 -15.48
N GLY A 102 3.39 7.40 -15.19
CA GLY A 102 2.15 7.70 -15.90
C GLY A 102 0.93 6.95 -15.39
N TYR A 103 1.02 6.15 -14.33
CA TYR A 103 -0.14 5.57 -13.64
C TYR A 103 -0.21 6.00 -12.17
N VAL A 104 -1.43 6.16 -11.66
CA VAL A 104 -1.72 6.64 -10.30
C VAL A 104 -2.91 5.91 -9.69
N GLY A 105 -3.11 6.15 -8.40
CA GLY A 105 -4.19 5.58 -7.60
C GLY A 105 -3.80 4.27 -6.88
N PRO A 106 -4.64 3.79 -5.94
CA PRO A 106 -4.31 2.65 -5.09
C PRO A 106 -4.02 1.36 -5.87
N ALA A 107 -4.70 1.16 -6.99
CA ALA A 107 -4.53 0.00 -7.87
C ALA A 107 -3.79 0.33 -9.18
N CYS A 108 -3.18 1.52 -9.32
CA CYS A 108 -2.52 1.97 -10.56
C CYS A 108 -3.39 1.86 -11.82
N SER A 109 -4.72 1.94 -11.67
CA SER A 109 -5.67 1.77 -12.77
C SER A 109 -5.76 2.98 -13.70
N CYS A 110 -5.17 4.11 -13.32
CA CYS A 110 -5.49 5.40 -13.91
C CYS A 110 -4.26 6.08 -14.43
N LEU A 111 -4.35 6.66 -15.62
CA LEU A 111 -3.25 7.40 -16.22
C LEU A 111 -3.08 8.77 -15.51
N ASP A 112 -1.86 9.17 -15.21
CA ASP A 112 -1.55 10.45 -14.56
C ASP A 112 -2.01 11.66 -15.41
N THR A 113 -1.97 11.52 -16.74
CA THR A 113 -2.42 12.55 -17.68
C THR A 113 -3.94 12.71 -17.75
N VAL A 114 -4.68 11.77 -17.16
CA VAL A 114 -6.15 11.79 -17.12
C VAL A 114 -6.55 12.87 -16.11
N CYS A 115 -6.18 12.81 -14.83
CA CYS A 115 -6.67 13.78 -13.84
C CYS A 115 -5.84 15.08 -13.79
N LYS A 116 -6.35 16.16 -14.41
CA LYS A 116 -5.71 17.49 -14.35
C LYS A 116 -6.20 18.28 -13.11
N GLY A 117 -5.30 18.68 -12.22
CA GLY A 117 -5.59 19.54 -11.06
C GLY A 117 -4.43 19.65 -10.06
N GLU A 118 -4.36 20.74 -9.29
CA GLU A 118 -3.22 21.05 -8.38
C GLU A 118 -3.15 20.22 -7.08
N ASN A 119 -4.03 19.22 -6.89
CA ASN A 119 -3.96 18.26 -5.77
C ASN A 119 -4.41 16.86 -6.21
N PRO A 120 -3.49 15.92 -6.47
CA PRO A 120 -3.78 14.63 -7.10
C PRO A 120 -4.32 13.54 -6.15
N LEU A 121 -4.92 13.89 -5.00
CA LEU A 121 -5.57 12.91 -4.10
C LEU A 121 -6.93 12.40 -4.64
N THR A 122 -7.18 12.54 -5.95
CA THR A 122 -8.45 12.16 -6.56
C THR A 122 -8.40 10.69 -6.93
N GLU A 123 -9.17 9.90 -6.17
CA GLU A 123 -9.39 8.48 -6.41
C GLU A 123 -9.99 8.33 -7.81
N CYS A 124 -9.22 7.93 -8.79
CA CYS A 124 -9.81 7.58 -10.06
C CYS A 124 -10.55 6.24 -9.91
N SER A 125 -11.83 6.24 -10.27
CA SER A 125 -12.73 5.10 -10.09
C SER A 125 -12.20 3.92 -10.89
N ALA A 126 -11.69 2.88 -10.20
CA ALA A 126 -11.19 1.67 -10.82
C ALA A 126 -12.22 1.04 -11.77
N ALA A 127 -13.52 1.17 -11.48
CA ALA A 127 -14.62 0.67 -12.30
C ALA A 127 -14.83 1.44 -13.62
N THR A 128 -14.42 2.71 -13.70
CA THR A 128 -14.77 3.57 -14.85
C THR A 128 -13.58 4.29 -15.50
N GLY A 129 -12.41 4.30 -14.86
CA GLY A 129 -11.24 5.07 -15.31
C GLY A 129 -11.42 6.59 -15.24
N LYS A 130 -12.42 7.08 -14.50
CA LYS A 130 -12.77 8.50 -14.36
C LYS A 130 -12.29 9.06 -13.02
N CYS A 131 -11.86 10.33 -13.00
CA CYS A 131 -11.45 11.00 -11.77
C CYS A 131 -12.65 11.25 -10.83
N VAL A 132 -12.53 10.83 -9.57
CA VAL A 132 -13.42 11.27 -8.50
C VAL A 132 -12.79 12.50 -7.87
N CYS A 133 -13.38 13.67 -8.13
CA CYS A 133 -12.88 14.93 -7.58
C CYS A 133 -13.50 15.19 -6.20
N GLU A 134 -12.74 15.85 -5.33
CA GLU A 134 -13.27 16.36 -4.05
C GLU A 134 -14.47 17.30 -4.29
N PRO A 135 -15.38 17.46 -3.30
CA PRO A 135 -16.40 18.50 -3.35
C PRO A 135 -15.84 19.88 -3.74
N GLY A 136 -16.65 20.70 -4.41
CA GLY A 136 -16.27 22.03 -4.92
C GLY A 136 -15.29 22.07 -6.09
N ARG A 137 -14.96 20.90 -6.65
CA ARG A 137 -14.23 20.75 -7.91
C ARG A 137 -15.12 20.12 -8.96
N LYS A 138 -14.80 20.35 -10.24
CA LYS A 138 -15.53 19.75 -11.36
C LYS A 138 -15.30 18.24 -11.43
N SER A 139 -16.36 17.42 -11.48
CA SER A 139 -16.44 16.22 -12.33
C SER A 139 -17.89 15.76 -12.44
N ALA A 140 -18.49 15.98 -13.61
CA ALA A 140 -19.75 15.38 -14.05
C ALA A 140 -19.50 14.74 -15.41
N VAL A 141 -19.80 13.46 -15.59
CA VAL A 141 -20.03 12.87 -16.92
C VAL A 141 -18.89 12.97 -17.99
N ALA A 142 -18.17 11.85 -18.11
CA ALA A 142 -17.73 11.15 -19.33
C ALA A 142 -16.66 11.73 -20.28
N SER A 143 -16.27 13.01 -20.25
CA SER A 143 -15.29 13.48 -21.25
C SER A 143 -14.15 14.38 -20.75
N ASP A 144 -14.25 15.04 -19.61
CA ASP A 144 -13.14 15.84 -19.09
C ASP A 144 -12.78 15.44 -17.66
N ASN A 145 -11.58 14.90 -17.53
CA ASN A 145 -10.93 14.53 -16.29
C ASN A 145 -10.34 15.76 -15.56
N ASP A 146 -11.05 16.88 -15.60
CA ASP A 146 -10.63 18.18 -15.06
C ASP A 146 -11.17 18.35 -13.64
N CYS A 147 -10.31 18.20 -12.62
CA CYS A 147 -10.66 18.45 -11.21
C CYS A 147 -10.36 19.90 -10.77
N SER A 148 -10.44 20.86 -11.69
CA SER A 148 -10.31 22.28 -11.38
C SER A 148 -11.40 22.75 -10.41
N LEU A 149 -11.04 23.70 -9.54
CA LEU A 149 -11.98 24.38 -8.65
C LEU A 149 -13.10 25.04 -9.46
N CYS A 150 -14.31 25.11 -8.87
CA CYS A 150 -15.38 25.87 -9.48
C CYS A 150 -14.95 27.33 -9.72
N VAL A 151 -15.34 27.90 -10.86
CA VAL A 151 -15.17 29.33 -11.12
C VAL A 151 -15.90 30.15 -10.06
N ASP A 152 -15.54 31.43 -9.91
CA ASP A 152 -16.19 32.27 -8.91
C ASP A 152 -17.70 32.41 -9.17
N GLY A 153 -18.48 32.39 -8.09
CA GLY A 153 -19.94 32.38 -8.16
C GLY A 153 -20.60 31.02 -8.46
N TRP A 154 -19.84 29.93 -8.59
CA TRP A 154 -20.38 28.57 -8.78
C TRP A 154 -19.89 27.60 -7.71
N TYR A 155 -20.74 26.64 -7.34
CA TYR A 155 -20.44 25.65 -6.31
C TYR A 155 -21.04 24.27 -6.64
N GLY A 156 -20.67 23.27 -5.84
CA GLY A 156 -21.17 21.89 -5.91
C GLY A 156 -20.36 20.97 -6.83
N ARG A 157 -20.66 19.66 -6.78
CA ARG A 157 -19.90 18.58 -7.44
C ARG A 157 -19.72 18.70 -8.98
N LEU A 158 -20.52 19.53 -9.64
CA LEU A 158 -20.44 19.78 -11.10
C LEU A 158 -20.22 21.25 -11.44
N CYS A 159 -20.02 22.11 -10.42
CA CYS A 159 -20.00 23.56 -10.57
C CYS A 159 -21.19 24.10 -11.38
N ASN A 160 -22.37 23.49 -11.20
CA ASN A 160 -23.60 23.83 -11.92
C ASN A 160 -24.65 24.51 -11.01
N GLN A 161 -24.27 24.84 -9.78
CA GLN A 161 -25.11 25.60 -8.86
C GLN A 161 -24.53 27.01 -8.70
N PHE A 162 -25.37 28.03 -8.89
CA PHE A 162 -24.97 29.43 -8.74
C PHE A 162 -25.05 29.85 -7.28
N CYS A 163 -23.99 30.51 -6.80
CA CYS A 163 -23.91 30.96 -5.42
C CYS A 163 -24.94 32.06 -5.13
N PRO A 164 -25.75 31.94 -4.07
CA PRO A 164 -26.81 32.90 -3.75
C PRO A 164 -26.30 34.23 -3.17
N CYS A 165 -25.00 34.52 -3.25
CA CYS A 165 -24.36 35.63 -2.53
C CYS A 165 -24.57 37.01 -3.18
N ASN A 166 -25.25 37.12 -4.33
CA ASN A 166 -25.55 38.38 -5.04
C ASN A 166 -24.35 39.35 -5.18
N HIS A 167 -23.15 38.81 -5.39
CA HIS A 167 -21.88 39.57 -5.45
C HIS A 167 -21.48 40.32 -4.16
N ARG A 168 -22.07 39.99 -3.01
CA ARG A 168 -21.80 40.57 -1.68
C ARG A 168 -21.27 39.54 -0.70
N GLY A 169 -20.33 38.72 -1.14
CA GLY A 169 -19.75 37.69 -0.31
C GLY A 169 -18.76 36.82 -1.06
N THR A 170 -17.97 36.08 -0.31
CA THR A 170 -17.20 34.96 -0.84
C THR A 170 -18.02 33.68 -0.69
N CYS A 171 -18.11 32.90 -1.75
CA CYS A 171 -18.87 31.65 -1.75
C CYS A 171 -17.97 30.47 -1.41
N ASP A 172 -18.42 29.64 -0.48
CA ASP A 172 -17.88 28.31 -0.23
C ASP A 172 -18.19 27.41 -1.44
N LYS A 173 -17.15 26.88 -2.09
CA LYS A 173 -17.29 26.13 -3.35
C LYS A 173 -17.91 24.75 -3.17
N ASP A 174 -17.94 24.23 -1.95
CA ASP A 174 -18.45 22.90 -1.63
C ASP A 174 -19.93 22.97 -1.29
N THR A 175 -20.28 23.86 -0.37
CA THR A 175 -21.60 23.97 0.25
C THR A 175 -22.47 25.06 -0.36
N GLY A 176 -21.87 26.02 -1.06
CA GLY A 176 -22.56 27.21 -1.56
C GLY A 176 -22.84 28.26 -0.47
N ALA A 177 -22.31 28.06 0.75
CA ALA A 177 -22.49 28.99 1.85
C ALA A 177 -21.81 30.33 1.56
N CYS A 178 -22.51 31.42 1.84
CA CYS A 178 -22.01 32.76 1.62
C CYS A 178 -21.38 33.33 2.89
N LYS A 179 -20.11 33.71 2.79
CA LYS A 179 -19.50 34.62 3.76
C LYS A 179 -19.67 36.05 3.26
N CYS A 180 -20.71 36.72 3.74
CA CYS A 180 -21.05 38.08 3.34
C CYS A 180 -20.10 39.12 3.96
N TYR A 181 -19.94 40.24 3.26
CA TYR A 181 -19.22 41.43 3.73
C TYR A 181 -20.07 42.69 3.56
#